data_AF-A0A2T3N1S3-F1
#
_entry.id   AF-A0A2T3N1S3-F1
#
_cell.length_a   1.000
_cell.length_b   1.000
_cell.length_c   1.000
_cell.angle_alpha   90.00
_cell.angle_beta   90.00
_cell.angle_gamma   90.00
#
_symmetry.space_group_name_H-M   'P 1'
#
loop_
_entity.id
_entity.type
_entity.pdbx_description
1 polymer ?
#
loop_
_entity_poly.entity_id
_entity_poly.type
_entity_poly.pdbx_seq_one_letter_code
_entity_poly.pdbx_strand_id
1 'polypeptide(L)'
;MLHESFVQLFWRVFDDIHQASAWFHVKPVTVKRWLTGKIDVNPMAEKLLLIRSRGYLPDDTRWKGFRVDEDYCVIVTPEGRRFSPKELESWALRFDEYHALKRMYELDYVPVRSNVVTPLPFRGGRRIQQPECDTVTKEKKKLYRKKRKNNVLTKSK
;
A
#
# COMPACT_ATOMS: atom_id res chain seq x y z
N MET A 1 4.48 26.85 -14.68
CA MET A 1 3.09 26.56 -14.28
C MET A 1 2.96 25.44 -13.23
N LEU A 2 3.95 24.56 -13.01
CA LEU A 2 3.92 23.55 -11.91
C LEU A 2 4.05 24.17 -10.50
N HIS A 3 4.77 25.28 -10.38
CA HIS A 3 5.03 25.96 -9.11
C HIS A 3 3.74 26.44 -8.41
N GLU A 4 2.79 27.00 -9.16
CA GLU A 4 1.59 27.61 -8.59
C GLU A 4 0.63 26.56 -8.00
N SER A 5 0.44 25.44 -8.68
CA SER A 5 -0.40 24.34 -8.20
C SER A 5 0.18 23.70 -6.94
N PHE A 6 1.50 23.53 -6.86
CA PHE A 6 2.17 23.06 -5.64
C PHE A 6 1.94 24.02 -4.47
N VAL A 7 2.15 25.32 -4.68
CA VAL A 7 1.97 26.35 -3.63
C VAL A 7 0.53 26.39 -3.13
N GLN A 8 -0.46 26.35 -4.03
CA GLN A 8 -1.87 26.34 -3.66
C GLN A 8 -2.23 25.08 -2.84
N LEU A 9 -1.77 23.91 -3.29
CA LEU A 9 -2.03 22.65 -2.59
C LEU A 9 -1.31 22.58 -1.24
N PHE A 10 -0.10 23.15 -1.15
CA PHE A 10 0.69 23.21 0.06
C PHE A 10 -0.08 23.90 1.19
N TRP A 11 -0.59 25.11 0.93
CA TRP A 11 -1.31 25.90 1.92
C TRP A 11 -2.70 25.37 2.25
N ARG A 12 -3.23 24.42 1.46
CA ARG A 12 -4.44 23.69 1.80
C ARG A 12 -4.18 22.54 2.79
N VAL A 13 -2.96 22.02 2.82
CA VAL A 13 -2.59 20.80 3.58
C VAL A 13 -1.81 21.12 4.85
N PHE A 14 -1.05 22.22 4.86
CA PHE A 14 -0.20 22.63 5.98
C PHE A 14 -0.50 24.07 6.39
N ASP A 15 -0.54 24.29 7.70
CA ASP A 15 -0.73 25.62 8.29
C ASP A 15 0.62 26.35 8.44
N ASP A 16 1.72 25.60 8.55
CA ASP A 16 3.05 26.15 8.76
C ASP A 16 4.16 25.41 7.98
N ILE A 17 5.20 26.17 7.62
CA ILE A 17 6.40 25.68 6.94
C ILE A 17 7.15 24.66 7.80
N HIS A 18 7.17 24.81 9.13
CA HIS A 18 7.86 23.83 9.98
C HIS A 18 7.15 22.48 9.94
N GLN A 19 5.81 22.47 10.01
CA GLN A 19 5.01 21.26 9.88
C GLN A 19 5.28 20.54 8.55
N ALA A 20 5.24 21.29 7.44
CA ALA A 20 5.52 20.72 6.14
C ALA A 20 6.96 20.20 6.04
N SER A 21 7.94 20.94 6.56
CA SER A 21 9.34 20.54 6.54
C SER A 21 9.60 19.25 7.32
N ALA A 22 8.92 19.07 8.46
CA ALA A 22 8.98 17.85 9.24
C ALA A 22 8.38 16.67 8.46
N TRP A 23 7.24 16.88 7.79
CA TRP A 23 6.57 15.85 7.01
C TRP A 23 7.36 15.43 5.76
N PHE A 24 7.94 16.40 5.04
CA PHE A 24 8.82 16.13 3.89
C PHE A 24 10.22 15.66 4.30
N HIS A 25 10.55 15.65 5.59
CA HIS A 25 11.89 15.35 6.11
C HIS A 25 13.00 16.23 5.49
N VAL A 26 12.73 17.52 5.34
CA VAL A 26 13.69 18.52 4.82
C VAL A 26 13.85 19.68 5.79
N LYS A 27 14.87 20.53 5.58
CA LYS A 27 15.02 21.77 6.35
C LYS A 27 13.93 22.79 5.95
N PRO A 28 13.41 23.62 6.88
CA PRO A 28 12.42 24.67 6.57
C PRO A 28 12.85 25.62 5.45
N VAL A 29 14.15 25.91 5.33
CA VAL A 29 14.70 26.76 4.27
C VAL A 29 14.50 26.15 2.87
N THR A 30 14.50 24.82 2.75
CA THR A 30 14.25 24.12 1.48
C THR A 30 12.81 24.36 1.03
N VAL A 31 11.85 24.23 1.95
CA VAL A 31 10.43 24.52 1.68
C VAL A 31 10.24 25.98 1.30
N LYS A 32 10.88 26.92 2.00
CA LYS A 32 10.85 28.36 1.61
C LYS A 32 11.36 28.59 0.19
N ARG A 33 12.43 27.90 -0.23
CA ARG A 33 12.98 27.99 -1.60
C ARG A 33 12.01 27.43 -2.63
N TRP A 34 11.35 26.30 -2.31
CA TRP A 34 10.29 25.73 -3.14
C TRP A 34 9.09 26.64 -3.27
N LEU A 35 8.63 27.33 -2.21
CA LEU A 35 7.46 28.21 -2.28
C LEU A 35 7.75 29.55 -2.98
N THR A 36 8.99 30.03 -2.89
CA THR A 36 9.43 31.27 -3.55
C THR A 36 9.82 31.08 -5.01
N GLY A 37 9.91 29.83 -5.48
CA GLY A 37 10.32 29.52 -6.86
C GLY A 37 11.81 29.74 -7.11
N LYS A 38 12.62 29.89 -6.06
CA LYS A 38 14.08 30.02 -6.17
C LYS A 38 14.74 28.73 -6.67
N ILE A 39 14.11 27.59 -6.42
CA ILE A 39 14.53 26.26 -6.85
C ILE A 39 13.26 25.49 -7.19
N ASP A 40 13.35 24.63 -8.21
CA ASP A 40 12.29 23.70 -8.56
C ASP A 40 11.92 22.79 -7.38
N VAL A 41 10.62 22.47 -7.30
CA VAL A 41 10.10 21.54 -6.30
C VAL A 41 10.60 20.13 -6.62
N ASN A 42 11.01 19.38 -5.60
CA ASN A 42 11.34 17.97 -5.79
C ASN A 42 10.08 17.23 -6.30
N PRO A 43 10.13 16.53 -7.45
CA PRO A 43 8.97 15.79 -7.97
C PRO A 43 8.39 14.77 -6.97
N MET A 44 9.20 14.24 -6.07
CA MET A 44 8.73 13.34 -5.01
C MET A 44 7.91 14.09 -3.94
N ALA A 45 8.30 15.32 -3.60
CA ALA A 45 7.54 16.16 -2.68
C ALA A 45 6.17 16.51 -3.27
N GLU A 46 6.09 16.81 -4.57
CA GLU A 46 4.80 17.01 -5.25
C GLU A 46 3.92 15.76 -5.18
N LYS A 47 4.47 14.58 -5.49
CA LYS A 47 3.73 13.30 -5.42
C LYS A 47 3.24 13.01 -4.01
N LEU A 48 4.09 13.18 -3.01
CA LEU A 48 3.72 12.99 -1.61
C LEU A 48 2.57 13.93 -1.24
N LEU A 49 2.68 15.22 -1.56
CA LEU A 49 1.62 16.19 -1.29
C LEU A 49 0.28 15.80 -1.94
N LEU A 50 0.30 15.24 -3.15
CA LEU A 50 -0.88 14.72 -3.84
C LEU A 50 -1.48 13.48 -3.17
N ILE A 51 -0.67 12.61 -2.59
CA ILE A 51 -1.10 11.42 -1.83
C ILE A 51 -1.76 11.87 -0.53
N ARG A 52 -1.13 12.78 0.22
CA ARG A 52 -1.67 13.33 1.47
C ARG A 52 -2.96 14.11 1.26
N SER A 53 -3.01 14.99 0.25
CA SER A 53 -4.22 15.79 -0.03
C SER A 53 -5.43 14.95 -0.44
N ARG A 54 -5.21 13.76 -1.02
CA ARG A 54 -6.28 12.78 -1.32
C ARG A 54 -6.66 11.90 -0.12
N GLY A 55 -5.90 11.95 0.97
CA GLY A 55 -6.10 11.09 2.14
C GLY A 55 -5.64 9.65 1.94
N TYR A 56 -4.78 9.38 0.95
CA TYR A 56 -4.25 8.04 0.72
C TYR A 56 -3.19 7.61 1.73
N LEU A 57 -2.51 8.58 2.37
CA LEU A 57 -1.58 8.30 3.44
C LEU A 57 -2.15 8.85 4.76
N PRO A 58 -2.45 7.97 5.73
CA PRO A 58 -2.84 8.43 7.05
C PRO A 58 -1.59 8.81 7.85
N ASP A 59 -1.45 10.09 8.15
CA ASP A 59 -0.28 10.66 8.85
C ASP A 59 -0.44 10.73 10.38
N ASP A 60 -1.42 10.01 10.94
CA ASP A 60 -1.72 10.00 12.38
C ASP A 60 -0.98 8.85 13.08
N THR A 61 -0.52 9.11 14.31
CA THR A 61 0.09 8.12 15.20
C THR A 61 -0.71 6.82 15.39
N ARG A 62 -2.05 6.87 15.24
CA ARG A 62 -2.94 5.70 15.28
C ARG A 62 -2.65 4.66 14.18
N TRP A 63 -2.04 5.08 13.08
CA TRP A 63 -1.65 4.21 11.97
C TRP A 63 -0.24 3.64 12.13
N LYS A 64 0.44 3.92 13.25
CA LYS A 64 1.78 3.40 13.52
C LYS A 64 1.76 1.86 13.54
N GLY A 65 2.66 1.26 12.76
CA GLY A 65 2.81 -0.19 12.67
C GLY A 65 1.85 -0.87 11.68
N PHE A 66 0.87 -0.14 11.14
CA PHE A 66 0.14 -0.61 9.98
C PHE A 66 1.05 -0.55 8.75
N ARG A 67 0.96 -1.56 7.89
CA ARG A 67 1.71 -1.63 6.64
C ARG A 67 0.84 -2.20 5.53
N VAL A 68 1.15 -1.84 4.30
CA VAL A 68 0.52 -2.44 3.10
C VAL A 68 1.43 -3.55 2.60
N ASP A 69 0.86 -4.72 2.38
CA ASP A 69 1.54 -5.83 1.71
C ASP A 69 1.18 -5.75 0.21
N GLU A 70 2.14 -5.31 -0.60
CA GLU A 70 1.95 -5.00 -2.02
C GLU A 70 1.67 -6.26 -2.86
N ASP A 71 2.25 -7.40 -2.49
CA ASP A 71 2.09 -8.66 -3.23
C ASP A 71 0.65 -9.20 -3.13
N TYR A 72 0.05 -9.04 -1.95
CA TYR A 72 -1.28 -9.54 -1.64
C TYR A 72 -2.36 -8.46 -1.66
N CYS A 73 -1.98 -7.19 -1.83
CA CYS A 73 -2.87 -6.02 -1.76
C CYS A 73 -3.72 -6.00 -0.48
N VAL A 74 -3.10 -6.26 0.68
CA VAL A 74 -3.78 -6.30 1.99
C VAL A 74 -3.17 -5.30 2.97
N ILE A 75 -3.97 -4.83 3.92
CA ILE A 75 -3.48 -4.06 5.07
C ILE A 75 -3.07 -5.04 6.17
N VAL A 76 -1.85 -4.88 6.67
CA VAL A 76 -1.34 -5.65 7.80
C VAL A 76 -1.31 -4.76 9.03
N THR A 77 -1.94 -5.24 10.09
CA THR A 77 -1.96 -4.58 11.41
C THR A 77 -0.62 -4.72 12.14
N PRO A 78 -0.39 -3.92 13.20
CA PRO A 78 0.78 -4.08 14.07
C PRO A 78 0.90 -5.49 14.67
N GLU A 79 -0.22 -6.15 14.96
CA GLU A 79 -0.28 -7.54 15.47
C GLU A 79 -0.06 -8.60 14.39
N GLY A 80 0.11 -8.21 13.12
CA GLY A 80 0.35 -9.12 12.00
C GLY A 80 -0.91 -9.70 11.34
N ARG A 81 -2.11 -9.35 11.83
CA ARG A 81 -3.36 -9.69 11.12
C ARG A 81 -3.43 -8.97 9.79
N ARG A 82 -3.92 -9.65 8.77
CA ARG A 82 -4.07 -9.09 7.42
C ARG A 82 -5.54 -8.88 7.09
N PHE A 83 -5.87 -7.79 6.42
CA PHE A 83 -7.23 -7.47 6.01
C PHE A 83 -7.25 -7.18 4.52
N SER A 84 -8.06 -7.95 3.79
CA SER A 84 -8.37 -7.66 2.40
C SER A 84 -9.34 -6.48 2.29
N PRO A 85 -9.38 -5.77 1.14
CA PRO A 85 -10.32 -4.67 0.93
C PRO A 85 -11.79 -5.06 1.19
N LYS A 86 -12.19 -6.28 0.81
CA LYS A 86 -13.55 -6.79 1.05
C LYS A 86 -13.85 -7.04 2.52
N GLU A 87 -12.87 -7.52 3.28
CA GLU A 87 -13.02 -7.69 4.72
C GLU A 87 -13.19 -6.34 5.42
N LEU A 88 -12.42 -5.33 5.00
CA LEU A 88 -12.54 -3.96 5.51
C LEU A 88 -13.89 -3.33 5.19
N GLU A 89 -14.39 -3.50 3.96
CA GLU A 89 -15.72 -3.00 3.55
C GLU A 89 -16.85 -3.60 4.38
N SER A 90 -16.77 -4.91 4.66
CA SER A 90 -17.76 -5.60 5.49
C SER A 90 -17.56 -5.40 7.01
N TRP A 91 -16.51 -4.71 7.45
CA TRP A 91 -16.14 -4.65 8.86
C TRP A 91 -17.17 -3.95 9.74
N ALA A 92 -17.70 -2.81 9.27
CA ALA A 92 -18.73 -2.06 9.99
C ALA A 92 -19.99 -2.91 10.22
N LEU A 93 -20.46 -3.56 9.15
CA LEU A 93 -21.67 -4.40 9.18
C LEU A 93 -21.49 -5.58 10.13
N ARG A 94 -20.33 -6.25 10.09
CA ARG A 94 -20.00 -7.35 11.01
C ARG A 94 -19.91 -6.90 12.46
N PHE A 95 -19.41 -5.70 12.70
CA PHE A 95 -19.30 -5.13 14.04
C PHE A 95 -20.69 -4.82 14.61
N ASP A 96 -21.59 -4.27 13.80
CA ASP A 96 -22.97 -4.00 14.20
C ASP A 96 -23.75 -5.29 14.48
N GLU A 97 -23.63 -6.30 13.60
CA GLU A 97 -24.21 -7.64 13.78
C GLU A 97 -23.73 -8.28 15.09
N TYR A 98 -22.42 -8.19 15.37
CA TYR A 98 -21.86 -8.70 16.61
C TYR A 98 -22.49 -8.04 17.85
N HIS A 99 -22.63 -6.71 17.86
CA HIS A 99 -23.24 -6.01 18.98
C HIS A 99 -24.74 -6.26 19.12
N ALA A 100 -25.46 -6.52 18.02
CA ALA A 100 -26.86 -6.95 18.07
C ALA A 100 -26.98 -8.36 18.69
N LEU A 101 -26.16 -9.30 18.22
CA LEU A 101 -26.14 -10.66 18.74
C LEU A 101 -25.72 -10.71 20.22
N LYS A 102 -24.72 -9.92 20.62
CA LYS A 102 -24.28 -9.85 22.02
C LYS A 102 -25.39 -9.34 22.96
N ARG A 103 -26.19 -8.36 22.51
CA ARG A 103 -27.35 -7.85 23.28
C ARG A 103 -28.47 -8.89 23.41
N MET A 104 -28.67 -9.72 22.39
CA MET A 104 -29.75 -10.71 22.38
C MET A 104 -29.39 -11.99 23.15
N TYR A 105 -28.12 -12.41 23.12
CA TYR A 105 -27.71 -13.75 23.54
C TYR A 105 -26.62 -13.80 24.61
N GLU A 106 -26.24 -12.66 25.21
CA GLU A 106 -25.19 -12.57 26.24
C GLU A 106 -23.94 -13.40 25.88
N LEU A 107 -23.45 -13.21 24.66
CA LEU A 107 -22.31 -13.99 24.14
C LEU A 107 -21.05 -13.72 24.98
N ASP A 108 -20.68 -14.69 25.82
CA ASP A 108 -19.48 -14.65 26.67
C ASP A 108 -18.17 -14.88 25.90
N TYR A 109 -18.24 -15.49 24.70
CA TYR A 109 -17.05 -15.82 23.92
C TYR A 109 -17.25 -15.62 22.41
N VAL A 110 -16.27 -14.97 21.77
CA VAL A 110 -16.22 -14.80 20.32
C VAL A 110 -14.99 -15.54 19.79
N PRO A 111 -15.14 -16.59 18.96
CA PRO A 111 -14.00 -17.26 18.36
C PRO A 111 -13.29 -16.33 17.38
N VAL A 112 -11.95 -16.24 17.50
CA VAL A 112 -11.11 -15.50 16.54
C VAL A 112 -11.15 -16.24 15.21
N ARG A 113 -11.83 -15.66 14.20
CA ARG A 113 -11.75 -16.18 12.83
C ARG A 113 -10.37 -15.89 12.25
N SER A 114 -9.70 -16.94 11.79
CA SER A 114 -8.55 -16.79 10.88
C SER A 114 -9.02 -16.14 9.58
N ASN A 115 -8.17 -15.29 8.99
CA ASN A 115 -8.44 -14.57 7.75
C ASN A 115 -9.11 -15.45 6.70
N VAL A 116 -10.14 -14.92 6.05
CA VAL A 116 -10.74 -15.59 4.89
C VAL A 116 -9.73 -15.46 3.77
N VAL A 117 -9.17 -16.57 3.30
CA VAL A 117 -8.24 -16.57 2.16
C VAL A 117 -8.97 -15.97 0.96
N THR A 118 -8.71 -14.70 0.65
CA THR A 118 -9.29 -14.06 -0.53
C THR A 118 -8.79 -14.79 -1.77
N PRO A 119 -9.68 -15.28 -2.63
CA PRO A 119 -9.24 -15.97 -3.84
C PRO A 119 -8.50 -14.98 -4.74
N LEU A 120 -7.41 -15.44 -5.34
CA LEU A 120 -6.58 -14.66 -6.25
C LEU A 120 -7.42 -14.07 -7.42
N PRO A 121 -6.98 -12.93 -7.98
CA PRO A 121 -7.72 -12.21 -9.02
C PRO A 121 -7.89 -13.02 -10.30
N PHE A 122 -8.88 -12.65 -11.12
CA PHE A 122 -9.10 -13.21 -12.45
C PHE A 122 -8.18 -12.55 -13.49
N ARG A 123 -7.66 -13.34 -14.42
CA ARG A 123 -6.90 -12.88 -15.59
C ARG A 123 -7.24 -13.78 -16.79
N GLY A 124 -7.74 -13.21 -17.89
CA GLY A 124 -8.09 -13.97 -19.10
C GLY A 124 -9.14 -15.07 -18.87
N GLY A 125 -10.17 -14.80 -18.06
CA GLY A 125 -11.27 -15.75 -17.81
C GLY A 125 -10.97 -16.88 -16.82
N ARG A 126 -9.78 -16.92 -16.20
CA ARG A 126 -9.43 -17.89 -15.13
C ARG A 126 -8.86 -17.18 -13.91
N ARG A 127 -9.04 -17.75 -12.71
CA ARG A 127 -8.37 -17.27 -11.48
C ARG A 127 -6.91 -17.73 -11.49
N ILE A 128 -6.02 -16.84 -11.09
CA ILE A 128 -4.61 -17.15 -10.91
C ILE A 128 -4.48 -18.12 -9.72
N GLN A 129 -3.60 -19.14 -9.79
CA GLN A 129 -3.43 -20.12 -8.71
C GLN A 129 -2.35 -19.76 -7.69
N GLN A 130 -1.39 -18.90 -8.07
CA GLN A 130 -0.30 -18.45 -7.21
C GLN A 130 0.04 -16.98 -7.54
N PRO A 131 0.35 -16.13 -6.55
CA PRO A 131 0.79 -14.76 -6.80
C PRO A 131 2.04 -14.77 -7.69
N GLU A 132 2.11 -13.84 -8.65
CA GLU A 132 3.31 -13.69 -9.48
C GLU A 132 4.47 -13.23 -8.59
N CYS A 133 5.57 -13.97 -8.64
CA CYS A 133 6.77 -13.70 -7.87
C CYS A 133 7.83 -13.26 -8.89
N ASP A 134 8.18 -11.97 -8.89
CA ASP A 134 9.12 -11.38 -9.88
C ASP A 134 10.50 -12.06 -9.86
N THR A 135 10.86 -12.63 -8.71
CA THR A 135 12.07 -13.44 -8.58
C THR A 135 11.85 -14.86 -9.07
N VAL A 136 12.37 -15.16 -10.26
CA VAL A 136 12.49 -16.55 -10.74
C VAL A 136 13.33 -17.35 -9.72
N THR A 137 12.72 -18.37 -9.12
CA THR A 137 13.38 -19.25 -8.15
C THR A 137 14.67 -19.86 -8.72
N LYS A 138 15.65 -20.14 -7.86
CA LYS A 138 16.96 -20.70 -8.25
C LYS A 138 16.80 -21.97 -9.10
N GLU A 139 15.79 -22.78 -8.79
CA GLU A 139 15.43 -24.00 -9.52
C GLU A 139 14.89 -23.71 -10.92
N LYS A 140 13.95 -22.76 -11.07
CA LYS A 140 13.45 -22.32 -12.38
C LYS A 140 14.59 -21.72 -13.22
N LYS A 141 15.50 -20.93 -12.63
CA LYS A 141 16.71 -20.43 -13.33
C LYS A 141 17.61 -21.58 -13.81
N LYS A 142 17.79 -22.64 -13.02
CA LYS A 142 18.57 -23.83 -13.38
C LYS A 142 17.92 -24.60 -14.54
N LEU A 143 16.59 -24.74 -14.53
CA LEU A 143 15.81 -25.34 -15.62
C LEU A 143 15.92 -24.55 -16.93
N TYR A 144 15.78 -23.21 -16.88
CA TYR A 144 15.96 -22.37 -18.08
C TYR A 144 17.36 -22.49 -18.67
N ARG A 145 18.41 -22.53 -17.83
CA ARG A 145 19.79 -22.77 -18.27
C ARG A 145 19.95 -24.13 -18.95
N LYS A 146 19.32 -25.19 -18.41
CA LYS A 146 19.37 -26.55 -18.97
C LYS A 146 18.64 -26.63 -20.31
N LYS A 147 17.45 -26.03 -20.43
CA LYS A 147 16.71 -25.92 -21.70
C LYS A 147 17.49 -25.14 -22.77
N ARG A 148 18.14 -24.03 -22.38
CA ARG A 148 18.97 -23.24 -23.31
C ARG A 148 20.17 -24.03 -23.82
N LYS A 149 20.84 -24.82 -22.98
CA LYS A 149 21.92 -25.72 -23.41
C LYS A 149 21.44 -26.80 -24.38
N ASN A 150 20.31 -27.45 -24.08
CA ASN A 150 19.76 -28.50 -24.94
C ASN A 150 19.32 -27.95 -26.31
N ASN A 151 18.70 -26.77 -26.35
CA ASN A 151 18.30 -26.13 -27.61
C ASN A 151 19.48 -25.69 -28.49
N VAL A 152 20.63 -25.38 -27.87
CA VAL A 152 21.87 -25.06 -28.61
C VAL A 152 22.47 -26.33 -29.21
N LEU A 153 22.48 -27.45 -28.47
CA LEU A 153 22.96 -28.74 -28.95
C LEU A 153 22.09 -29.34 -30.08
N THR A 154 20.79 -29.06 -30.09
CA THR A 154 19.88 -29.53 -31.16
C THR A 154 19.91 -28.67 -32.42
N LYS A 155 20.47 -27.45 -32.36
CA LYS A 155 20.64 -26.56 -33.52
C LYS A 155 22.02 -26.65 -34.19
N SER A 156 22.94 -27.42 -33.60
CA SER A 156 24.30 -27.63 -34.10
C SER A 156 24.49 -28.99 -34.78
N LYS A 157 23.41 -29.59 -35.29
CA LYS A 157 23.40 -30.76 -36.16
C LYS A 157 22.69 -30.41 -37.46
#